data_AF-A0A0F9KL35-F1
#
_entry.id   AF-A0A0F9KL35-F1
#
_cell.length_a   1.000
_cell.length_b   1.000
_cell.length_c   1.000
_cell.angle_alpha   90.00
_cell.angle_beta   90.00
_cell.angle_gamma   90.00
#
_symmetry.space_group_name_H-M   'P 1'
#
loop_
_entity.id
_entity.type
_entity.pdbx_description
1 polymer ?
#
loop_
_entity_poly.entity_id
_entity_poly.type
_entity_poly.pdbx_seq_one_letter_code
_entity_poly.pdbx_strand_id
1 'polypeptide(L)'
;ISWIGVDYDVVGGGGDYFGLALSADGRRSWWSMMKSRLTSPSWGGVGNGQAEWNAGESSLQGLNEFWLRVDMVSHSPEPTLAMQALDIAVGFQHNMYIQPRLLPGANPLWLEAESVDDGARVEAEWIYQVDDEERRAALALAEAGRAEQDVAIGADAPSDVLMTGIKLRCV
;
A
#
# COMPACT_ATOMS: atom_id res chain seq x y z
N ILE A 1 -2.22 -17.45 9.66
CA ILE A 1 -2.09 -17.32 8.18
C ILE A 1 -1.79 -15.87 7.89
N SER A 2 -0.91 -15.51 6.97
CA SER A 2 -0.67 -14.10 6.61
C SER A 2 -0.49 -14.01 5.10
N TRP A 3 -1.10 -13.01 4.47
CA TRP A 3 -1.04 -12.79 3.04
C TRP A 3 -1.20 -11.32 2.67
N ILE A 4 -0.73 -10.97 1.48
CA ILE A 4 -0.96 -9.69 0.81
C ILE A 4 -1.50 -9.94 -0.59
N GLY A 5 -2.43 -9.10 -1.03
CA GLY A 5 -2.85 -8.93 -2.41
C GLY A 5 -2.64 -7.47 -2.79
N VAL A 6 -2.07 -7.24 -3.97
CA VAL A 6 -1.83 -5.90 -4.50
C VAL A 6 -2.43 -5.84 -5.90
N ASP A 7 -3.44 -5.00 -6.06
CA ASP A 7 -3.99 -4.64 -7.37
C ASP A 7 -3.37 -3.31 -7.80
N TYR A 8 -2.87 -3.25 -9.03
CA TYR A 8 -2.17 -2.09 -9.56
C TYR A 8 -2.69 -1.69 -10.93
N ASP A 9 -2.58 -0.40 -11.23
CA ASP A 9 -2.77 0.19 -12.55
C ASP A 9 -1.63 1.17 -12.82
N VAL A 10 -0.85 0.91 -13.87
CA VAL A 10 0.36 1.66 -14.21
C VAL A 10 0.37 2.01 -15.69
N VAL A 11 0.54 3.28 -16.00
CA VAL A 11 0.85 3.76 -17.35
C VAL A 11 2.34 3.90 -17.53
N GLY A 12 2.84 3.64 -18.73
CA GLY A 12 4.27 3.69 -19.07
C GLY A 12 4.52 2.96 -20.39
N GLY A 13 5.74 3.05 -20.92
CA GLY A 13 6.07 2.44 -22.20
C GLY A 13 7.54 2.53 -22.55
N GLY A 14 7.94 2.02 -23.71
CA GLY A 14 9.32 2.19 -24.17
C GLY A 14 10.39 1.45 -23.34
N GLY A 15 9.99 0.45 -22.54
CA GLY A 15 10.92 -0.35 -21.73
C GLY A 15 11.04 0.11 -20.28
N ASP A 16 10.18 1.04 -19.84
CA ASP A 16 10.01 1.42 -18.44
C ASP A 16 9.83 0.20 -17.53
N TYR A 17 10.22 0.32 -16.27
CA TYR A 17 10.18 -0.76 -15.30
C TYR A 17 9.21 -0.45 -14.17
N PHE A 18 8.35 -1.42 -13.88
CA PHE A 18 7.53 -1.47 -12.67
C PHE A 18 7.77 -2.81 -11.95
N GLY A 19 8.05 -2.73 -10.67
CA GLY A 19 8.29 -3.90 -9.83
C GLY A 19 7.67 -3.76 -8.45
N LEU A 20 7.24 -4.90 -7.91
CA LEU A 20 6.77 -5.03 -6.54
C LEU A 20 7.63 -6.06 -5.82
N ALA A 21 8.13 -5.69 -4.64
CA ALA A 21 8.96 -6.55 -3.83
C ALA A 21 8.61 -6.46 -2.35
N LEU A 22 8.82 -7.57 -1.64
CA LEU A 22 8.58 -7.68 -0.21
C LEU A 22 9.88 -7.93 0.55
N SER A 23 9.93 -7.45 1.78
CA SER A 23 10.97 -7.80 2.74
C SER A 23 10.36 -8.12 4.10
N ALA A 24 10.70 -9.29 4.63
CA ALA A 24 10.34 -9.70 6.00
C ALA A 24 11.42 -9.39 7.03
N ASP A 25 12.63 -9.06 6.59
CA ASP A 25 13.85 -9.07 7.41
C ASP A 25 14.40 -7.66 7.65
N GLY A 26 13.49 -6.68 7.68
CA GLY A 26 13.83 -5.28 7.94
C GLY A 26 14.61 -4.63 6.79
N ARG A 27 14.29 -4.98 5.54
CA ARG A 27 14.89 -4.47 4.29
C ARG A 27 16.27 -5.05 3.95
N ARG A 28 16.69 -6.15 4.58
CA ARG A 28 18.00 -6.80 4.28
C ARG A 28 17.93 -7.60 2.98
N SER A 29 16.82 -8.26 2.72
CA SER A 29 16.53 -8.96 1.47
C SER A 29 15.20 -8.51 0.88
N TRP A 30 15.12 -8.57 -0.45
CA TRP A 30 13.94 -8.20 -1.23
C TRP A 30 13.54 -9.35 -2.15
N TRP A 31 12.30 -9.82 -2.00
CA TRP A 31 11.73 -10.87 -2.83
C TRP A 31 10.71 -10.26 -3.76
N SER A 32 10.88 -10.47 -5.06
CA SER A 32 9.93 -9.91 -6.02
C SER A 32 8.61 -10.67 -5.97
N MET A 33 7.52 -9.92 -5.86
CA MET A 33 6.19 -10.41 -6.20
C MET A 33 5.95 -10.28 -7.71
N MET A 34 6.54 -9.26 -8.32
CA MET A 34 6.38 -8.96 -9.74
C MET A 34 7.58 -8.16 -10.25
N LYS A 35 8.00 -8.47 -11.48
CA LYS A 35 8.93 -7.66 -12.26
C LYS A 35 8.41 -7.60 -13.69
N SER A 36 7.94 -6.44 -14.12
CA SER A 36 7.50 -6.28 -15.49
C SER A 36 8.21 -5.11 -16.15
N ARG A 37 8.84 -5.40 -17.29
CA ARG A 37 9.15 -4.36 -18.26
C ARG A 37 7.84 -3.97 -18.93
N LEU A 38 7.50 -2.70 -18.84
CA LEU A 38 6.31 -2.13 -19.43
C LEU A 38 6.61 -1.75 -20.88
N THR A 39 5.96 -2.46 -21.79
CA THR A 39 5.89 -2.09 -23.21
C THR A 39 4.65 -1.25 -23.53
N SER A 40 3.71 -1.18 -22.59
CA SER A 40 2.42 -0.49 -22.66
C SER A 40 1.87 -0.30 -21.24
N PRO A 41 0.83 0.53 -21.03
CA PRO A 41 0.05 0.53 -19.81
C PRO A 41 -0.37 -0.88 -19.39
N SER A 42 -0.37 -1.15 -18.09
CA SER A 42 -0.54 -2.47 -17.51
C SER A 42 -1.26 -2.40 -16.18
N TRP A 43 -2.22 -3.28 -15.98
CA TRP A 43 -2.94 -3.48 -14.73
C TRP A 43 -2.93 -4.96 -14.36
N GLY A 44 -3.11 -5.27 -13.08
CA GLY A 44 -3.16 -6.65 -12.63
C GLY A 44 -3.17 -6.77 -11.12
N GLY A 45 -3.22 -8.02 -10.66
CA GLY A 45 -3.17 -8.38 -9.25
C GLY A 45 -2.02 -9.33 -8.98
N VAL A 46 -1.26 -9.07 -7.91
CA VAL A 46 -0.19 -9.95 -7.43
C VAL A 46 -0.41 -10.27 -5.96
N GLY A 47 -0.08 -11.48 -5.55
CA GLY A 47 -0.28 -11.95 -4.18
C GLY A 47 0.98 -12.57 -3.60
N ASN A 48 1.03 -12.65 -2.28
CA ASN A 48 2.02 -13.45 -1.58
C ASN A 48 1.46 -13.91 -0.22
N GLY A 49 1.54 -15.21 0.07
CA GLY A 49 1.00 -15.79 1.28
C GLY A 49 1.09 -17.32 1.28
N GLN A 50 0.02 -17.99 1.69
CA GLN A 50 0.02 -19.44 1.92
C GLN A 50 0.41 -20.29 0.69
N ALA A 51 0.08 -19.84 -0.52
CA ALA A 51 0.39 -20.56 -1.75
C ALA A 51 1.91 -20.65 -1.99
N GLU A 52 2.61 -19.51 -1.90
CA GLU A 52 4.06 -19.42 -2.04
C GLU A 52 4.77 -20.18 -0.91
N TRP A 53 4.24 -20.12 0.31
CA TRP A 53 4.75 -20.90 1.44
C TRP A 53 4.68 -22.41 1.17
N ASN A 54 3.54 -22.89 0.67
CA ASN A 54 3.35 -24.30 0.34
C ASN A 54 4.23 -24.75 -0.84
N ALA A 55 4.61 -23.83 -1.73
CA ALA A 55 5.54 -24.07 -2.82
C ALA A 55 7.02 -24.01 -2.39
N GLY A 56 7.32 -23.63 -1.14
CA GLY A 56 8.69 -23.45 -0.65
C GLY A 56 9.36 -22.16 -1.15
N GLU A 57 8.56 -21.19 -1.59
CA GLU A 57 9.01 -19.88 -2.04
C GLU A 57 8.98 -18.85 -0.91
N SER A 58 9.60 -17.68 -1.12
CA SER A 58 9.52 -16.57 -0.17
C SER A 58 8.07 -16.14 0.02
N SER A 59 7.63 -16.11 1.27
CA SER A 59 6.23 -15.88 1.62
C SER A 59 6.07 -15.02 2.86
N LEU A 60 5.02 -14.20 2.90
CA LEU A 60 4.57 -13.48 4.08
C LEU A 60 3.88 -14.37 5.10
N GLN A 61 3.64 -15.65 4.79
CA GLN A 61 2.95 -16.57 5.66
C GLN A 61 3.60 -16.63 7.06
N GLY A 62 2.79 -16.33 8.08
CA GLY A 62 3.23 -16.36 9.47
C GLY A 62 4.08 -15.16 9.90
N LEU A 63 4.26 -14.16 9.02
CA LEU A 63 4.87 -12.89 9.38
C LEU A 63 3.84 -11.93 9.96
N ASN A 64 4.31 -11.10 10.88
CA ASN A 64 3.54 -10.04 11.54
C ASN A 64 3.91 -8.64 11.01
N GLU A 65 5.08 -8.50 10.40
CA GLU A 65 5.54 -7.26 9.81
C GLU A 65 6.28 -7.56 8.52
N PHE A 66 6.14 -6.66 7.55
CA PHE A 66 6.86 -6.70 6.29
C PHE A 66 6.95 -5.31 5.67
N TRP A 67 7.85 -5.16 4.72
CA TRP A 67 7.98 -3.98 3.88
C TRP A 67 7.53 -4.32 2.47
N LEU A 68 6.70 -3.47 1.89
CA LEU A 68 6.42 -3.45 0.47
C LEU A 68 7.29 -2.37 -0.20
N ARG A 69 7.94 -2.71 -1.30
CA ARG A 69 8.68 -1.78 -2.14
C ARG A 69 8.06 -1.76 -3.53
N VAL A 70 7.80 -0.56 -4.01
CA VAL A 70 7.40 -0.27 -5.39
C VAL A 70 8.61 0.31 -6.09
N ASP A 71 9.08 -0.36 -7.13
CA ASP A 71 10.22 0.07 -7.94
C ASP A 71 9.67 0.60 -9.28
N MET A 72 9.86 1.89 -9.54
CA MET A 72 9.46 2.55 -10.79
C MET A 72 10.66 3.22 -11.42
N VAL A 73 10.99 2.85 -12.67
CA VAL A 73 12.11 3.44 -13.40
C VAL A 73 11.69 3.72 -14.84
N SER A 74 11.78 4.98 -15.25
CA SER A 74 11.63 5.35 -16.66
C SER A 74 12.98 5.29 -17.37
N HIS A 75 12.99 4.77 -18.60
CA HIS A 75 14.15 4.84 -19.49
C HIS A 75 13.98 5.89 -20.60
N SER A 76 12.83 6.56 -20.65
CA SER A 76 12.54 7.63 -21.60
C SER A 76 13.12 8.98 -21.13
N PRO A 77 13.65 9.81 -22.05
CA PRO A 77 14.01 11.21 -21.75
C PRO A 77 12.80 12.07 -21.37
N GLU A 78 11.60 11.66 -21.79
CA GLU A 78 10.31 12.23 -21.38
C GLU A 78 9.53 11.12 -20.65
N PRO A 79 9.65 11.02 -19.30
CA PRO A 79 9.07 9.93 -18.54
C PRO A 79 7.54 9.99 -18.56
N THR A 80 6.91 8.88 -18.96
CA THR A 80 5.44 8.71 -18.94
C THR A 80 4.98 7.66 -17.92
N LEU A 81 5.94 7.08 -17.19
CA LEU A 81 5.70 6.07 -16.17
C LEU A 81 4.98 6.69 -14.97
N ALA A 82 3.74 6.30 -14.73
CA ALA A 82 2.97 6.71 -13.56
C ALA A 82 2.10 5.57 -13.05
N MET A 83 2.03 5.43 -11.73
CA MET A 83 1.09 4.52 -11.08
C MET A 83 -0.22 5.28 -10.88
N GLN A 84 -1.26 4.84 -11.59
CA GLN A 84 -2.57 5.48 -11.56
C GLN A 84 -3.41 5.00 -10.37
N ALA A 85 -3.26 3.73 -10.00
CA ALA A 85 -3.90 3.16 -8.83
C ALA A 85 -3.04 2.08 -8.19
N LEU A 86 -3.14 1.99 -6.86
CA LEU A 86 -2.60 0.90 -6.07
C LEU A 86 -3.59 0.58 -4.95
N ASP A 87 -4.12 -0.64 -4.95
CA ASP A 87 -4.96 -1.17 -3.88
C ASP A 87 -4.20 -2.31 -3.19
N ILE A 88 -4.16 -2.28 -1.86
CA ILE A 88 -3.40 -3.23 -1.06
C ILE A 88 -4.34 -3.87 -0.05
N ALA A 89 -4.59 -5.17 -0.23
CA ALA A 89 -5.30 -6.00 0.72
C ALA A 89 -4.30 -6.81 1.54
N VAL A 90 -4.37 -6.71 2.87
CA VAL A 90 -3.56 -7.53 3.78
C VAL A 90 -4.49 -8.35 4.64
N GLY A 91 -4.32 -9.67 4.64
CA GLY A 91 -5.12 -10.56 5.46
C GLY A 91 -4.26 -11.46 6.32
N PHE A 92 -4.68 -11.69 7.56
CA PHE A 92 -4.01 -12.60 8.46
C PHE A 92 -5.02 -13.27 9.38
N GLN A 93 -4.85 -14.58 9.58
CA GLN A 93 -5.62 -15.39 10.51
C GLN A 93 -4.86 -15.46 11.83
N HIS A 94 -5.45 -14.82 12.84
CA HIS A 94 -4.88 -14.42 14.12
C HIS A 94 -4.42 -15.56 15.04
N ASN A 95 -3.19 -15.42 15.54
CA ASN A 95 -2.95 -15.30 16.98
C ASN A 95 -1.98 -14.10 17.17
N MET A 96 -2.54 -12.93 17.48
CA MET A 96 -1.90 -11.63 17.78
C MET A 96 -1.38 -10.76 16.61
N TYR A 97 -2.09 -9.63 16.44
CA TYR A 97 -1.67 -8.26 16.09
C TYR A 97 -0.32 -8.05 15.38
N ILE A 98 -0.29 -7.47 14.16
CA ILE A 98 0.08 -6.06 13.81
C ILE A 98 -0.36 -5.78 12.35
N GLN A 99 -1.45 -5.04 12.13
CA GLN A 99 -1.70 -4.31 10.87
C GLN A 99 -1.13 -2.89 11.02
N PRO A 100 -0.86 -2.15 9.92
CA PRO A 100 -0.97 -0.69 9.96
C PRO A 100 -2.43 -0.34 10.28
N ARG A 101 -2.75 -0.30 11.57
CA ARG A 101 -4.10 -0.11 12.07
C ARG A 101 -4.19 1.23 12.77
N LEU A 102 -5.34 1.85 12.61
CA LEU A 102 -5.75 2.86 13.57
C LEU A 102 -6.02 2.16 14.91
N LEU A 103 -5.62 2.81 15.99
CA LEU A 103 -5.81 2.34 17.36
C LEU A 103 -6.91 3.15 18.04
N PRO A 104 -7.53 2.61 19.10
CA PRO A 104 -8.27 3.42 20.06
C PRO A 104 -7.47 4.66 20.49
N GLY A 105 -8.14 5.81 20.57
CA GLY A 105 -7.51 7.08 20.87
C GLY A 105 -7.00 7.82 19.63
N ALA A 106 -5.95 8.62 19.80
CA ALA A 106 -5.45 9.54 18.76
C ALA A 106 -4.47 8.84 17.80
N ASN A 107 -4.72 8.99 16.50
CA ASN A 107 -3.88 8.49 15.43
C ASN A 107 -3.42 9.65 14.55
N PRO A 108 -2.13 10.03 14.59
CA PRO A 108 -1.60 11.06 13.71
C PRO A 108 -1.40 10.48 12.31
N LEU A 109 -2.26 10.88 11.37
CA LEU A 109 -2.17 10.52 9.97
C LEU A 109 -1.48 11.64 9.20
N TRP A 110 -0.65 11.28 8.24
CA TRP A 110 0.05 12.25 7.41
C TRP A 110 0.23 11.75 5.99
N LEU A 111 0.28 12.71 5.06
CA LEU A 111 0.56 12.53 3.65
C LEU A 111 1.60 13.58 3.27
N GLU A 112 2.71 13.14 2.66
CA GLU A 112 3.82 14.02 2.31
C GLU A 112 4.24 13.79 0.86
N ALA A 113 4.48 14.86 0.12
CA ALA A 113 5.05 14.81 -1.22
C ALA A 113 6.15 15.87 -1.37
N GLU A 114 7.23 15.51 -2.04
CA GLU A 114 8.34 16.43 -2.36
C GLU A 114 7.92 17.47 -3.42
N SER A 115 7.07 17.07 -4.36
CA SER A 115 6.51 17.92 -5.40
C SER A 115 5.11 17.44 -5.80
N VAL A 116 4.26 18.37 -6.22
CA VAL A 116 2.95 18.10 -6.81
C VAL A 116 2.83 19.00 -8.05
N ASP A 117 2.47 18.42 -9.19
CA ASP A 117 2.34 19.18 -10.44
C ASP A 117 1.14 20.13 -10.40
N ASP A 118 1.22 21.24 -11.15
CA ASP A 118 0.14 22.22 -11.23
C ASP A 118 -1.18 21.57 -11.70
N GLY A 119 -2.19 21.63 -10.83
CA GLY A 119 -3.50 21.03 -11.08
C GLY A 119 -3.62 19.56 -10.71
N ALA A 120 -2.54 18.92 -10.25
CA ALA A 120 -2.56 17.57 -9.68
C ALA A 120 -2.79 17.63 -8.16
N ARG A 121 -3.26 16.52 -7.59
CA ARG A 121 -3.47 16.34 -6.15
C ARG A 121 -3.27 14.89 -5.76
N VAL A 122 -2.58 14.69 -4.64
CA VAL A 122 -2.43 13.36 -4.01
C VAL A 122 -3.47 13.21 -2.93
N GLU A 123 -4.20 12.10 -2.91
CA GLU A 123 -5.20 11.78 -1.90
C GLU A 123 -4.89 10.45 -1.23
N ALA A 124 -4.97 10.40 0.09
CA ALA A 124 -4.89 9.18 0.88
C ALA A 124 -6.19 8.98 1.67
N GLU A 125 -6.75 7.77 1.67
CA GLU A 125 -7.95 7.39 2.42
C GLU A 125 -7.64 6.15 3.27
N TRP A 126 -7.87 6.24 4.58
CA TRP A 126 -7.83 5.13 5.53
C TRP A 126 -9.27 4.67 5.79
N ILE A 127 -9.59 3.45 5.36
CA ILE A 127 -10.90 2.82 5.49
C ILE A 127 -10.86 1.80 6.63
N TYR A 128 -11.75 1.96 7.61
CA TYR A 128 -11.78 1.14 8.81
C TYR A 128 -13.21 0.92 9.30
N GLN A 129 -13.42 -0.07 10.15
CA GLN A 129 -14.70 -0.36 10.78
C GLN A 129 -14.60 -0.26 12.29
N VAL A 130 -15.63 0.33 12.91
CA VAL A 130 -15.85 0.35 14.36
C VAL A 130 -17.33 0.06 14.58
N ASP A 131 -17.67 -0.86 15.47
CA ASP A 131 -19.05 -1.29 15.74
C ASP A 131 -19.80 -1.73 14.46
N ASP A 132 -19.13 -2.49 13.58
CA ASP A 132 -19.62 -2.92 12.26
C ASP A 132 -19.96 -1.78 11.27
N GLU A 133 -19.59 -0.53 11.57
CA GLU A 133 -19.79 0.62 10.69
C GLU A 133 -18.48 1.00 9.97
N GLU A 134 -18.50 1.04 8.63
CA GLU A 134 -17.38 1.55 7.83
C GLU A 134 -17.23 3.07 8.00
N ARG A 135 -16.00 3.49 8.26
CA ARG A 135 -15.55 4.87 8.44
C ARG A 135 -14.32 5.13 7.58
N ARG A 136 -14.11 6.40 7.27
CA ARG A 136 -13.04 6.87 6.38
C ARG A 136 -12.39 8.11 6.96
N ALA A 137 -11.07 8.10 7.02
CA ALA A 137 -10.26 9.30 7.21
C ALA A 137 -9.52 9.59 5.91
N ALA A 138 -9.45 10.86 5.49
CA ALA A 138 -8.84 11.20 4.21
C ALA A 138 -7.96 12.45 4.34
N LEU A 139 -6.81 12.40 3.67
CA LEU A 139 -5.92 13.53 3.49
C LEU A 139 -5.76 13.81 2.00
N ALA A 140 -5.60 15.09 1.68
CA ALA A 140 -5.32 15.53 0.32
C ALA A 140 -4.19 16.56 0.34
N LEU A 141 -3.33 16.49 -0.67
CA LEU A 141 -2.18 17.35 -0.85
C LEU A 141 -2.17 17.85 -2.29
N ALA A 142 -2.27 19.17 -2.48
CA ALA A 142 -2.30 19.80 -3.80
C ALA A 142 -1.01 20.59 -4.12
N GLU A 143 -0.07 20.63 -3.18
CA GLU A 143 1.22 21.31 -3.31
C GLU A 143 2.29 20.53 -2.54
N ALA A 144 3.57 20.80 -2.81
CA ALA A 144 4.68 20.18 -2.08
C ALA A 144 4.57 20.41 -0.56
N GLY A 145 4.95 19.42 0.23
CA GLY A 145 4.95 19.48 1.69
C GLY A 145 4.16 18.35 2.31
N ARG A 146 3.62 18.61 3.51
CA ARG A 146 2.98 17.60 4.35
C ARG A 146 1.62 18.06 4.84
N ALA A 147 0.60 17.23 4.60
CA ALA A 147 -0.71 17.33 5.21
C ALA A 147 -0.78 16.36 6.39
N GLU A 148 -1.39 16.79 7.49
CA GLU A 148 -1.59 15.96 8.67
C GLU A 148 -3.02 16.10 9.21
N GLN A 149 -3.53 15.03 9.82
CA GLN A 149 -4.76 15.03 10.56
C GLN A 149 -4.68 14.03 11.71
N ASP A 150 -5.12 14.45 12.89
CA ASP A 150 -5.37 13.53 13.99
C ASP A 150 -6.76 12.89 13.85
N VAL A 151 -6.80 11.57 13.85
CA VAL A 151 -8.04 10.78 13.85
C VAL A 151 -8.20 10.15 15.22
N ALA A 152 -9.20 10.61 15.95
CA ALA A 152 -9.60 10.04 17.23
C ALA A 152 -10.60 8.90 17.00
N ILE A 153 -10.27 7.70 17.47
CA ILE A 153 -11.18 6.55 17.43
C ILE A 153 -11.68 6.25 18.83
N GLY A 154 -12.99 6.35 19.02
CA GLY A 154 -13.68 5.89 20.21
C GLY A 154 -13.97 4.40 20.12
N ALA A 155 -13.04 3.59 20.62
CA ALA A 155 -13.18 2.13 20.75
C ALA A 155 -12.54 1.71 22.08
N ASP A 156 -12.99 0.62 22.68
CA ASP A 156 -12.48 0.18 23.99
C ASP A 156 -11.22 -0.67 23.86
N ALA A 157 -11.15 -1.49 22.82
CA ALA A 157 -10.00 -2.33 22.53
C ALA A 157 -9.53 -2.22 21.07
N PRO A 158 -8.25 -2.47 20.80
CA PRO A 158 -7.75 -2.47 19.42
C PRO A 158 -8.32 -3.57 18.52
N SER A 159 -9.02 -4.56 19.06
CA SER A 159 -9.78 -5.56 18.31
C SER A 159 -11.06 -5.00 17.70
N ASP A 160 -11.55 -3.90 18.26
CA ASP A 160 -12.85 -3.30 17.91
C ASP A 160 -12.69 -2.31 16.74
N VAL A 161 -11.44 -2.12 16.29
CA VAL A 161 -11.08 -1.31 15.13
C VAL A 161 -10.53 -2.24 14.06
N LEU A 162 -11.32 -2.49 13.02
CA LEU A 162 -10.91 -3.31 11.88
C LEU A 162 -10.45 -2.41 10.74
N MET A 163 -9.16 -2.42 10.42
CA MET A 163 -8.67 -1.73 9.24
C MET A 163 -9.03 -2.53 7.99
N THR A 164 -9.76 -1.95 7.04
CA THR A 164 -10.23 -2.64 5.83
C THR A 164 -9.48 -2.24 4.56
N GLY A 165 -8.82 -1.09 4.53
CA GLY A 165 -7.94 -0.73 3.42
C GLY A 165 -7.35 0.67 3.49
N ILE A 166 -6.27 0.90 2.73
CA ILE A 166 -5.70 2.23 2.50
C ILE A 166 -5.70 2.47 1.00
N LYS A 167 -6.25 3.61 0.56
CA LYS A 167 -6.26 4.01 -0.85
C LYS A 167 -5.39 5.23 -1.04
N LEU A 168 -4.51 5.20 -2.03
CA LEU A 168 -3.72 6.34 -2.46
C LEU A 168 -4.05 6.65 -3.93
N ARG A 169 -4.33 7.91 -4.26
CA ARG A 169 -4.68 8.35 -5.61
C ARG A 169 -3.90 9.60 -5.99
N CYS A 170 -3.59 9.71 -7.27
CA CYS A 170 -3.19 10.96 -7.90
C CYS A 170 -4.34 11.40 -8.82
N VAL A 171 -4.86 12.61 -8.62
CA VAL A 171 -6.02 13.18 -9.32
C VAL A 171 -5.67 14.52 -9.96
#